data_AF-A0A974X5G0-F1
#
_entry.id   AF-A0A974X5G0-F1
#
_cell.length_a   1.000
_cell.length_b   1.000
_cell.length_c   1.000
_cell.angle_alpha   90.00
_cell.angle_beta   90.00
_cell.angle_gamma   90.00
#
_symmetry.space_group_name_H-M   'P 1'
#
loop_
_entity.id
_entity.type
_entity.pdbx_description
1 polymer ?
#
loop_
_entity_poly.entity_id
_entity_poly.type
_entity_poly.pdbx_seq_one_letter_code
_entity_poly.pdbx_strand_id
1 'polypeptide(L)'
;MWRGAVVDGGGMTDEAQQAAVEAAQRVVDEVSSYQYSAEDSTIAQQLDEGLSKARVSLDDDERTRILAEIDDMKDEQSSAPQVRSATPAE
;
A
#
# COMPACT_ATOMS: atom_id res chain seq x y z
N MET A 1 -8.04 -47.24 5.44
CA MET A 1 -8.95 -46.22 6.00
C MET A 1 -8.36 -44.87 5.64
N TRP A 2 -8.98 -44.15 4.70
CA TRP A 2 -8.49 -42.87 4.18
C TRP A 2 -9.12 -41.73 4.99
N ARG A 3 -8.32 -40.74 5.42
CA ARG A 3 -8.75 -39.33 5.55
C ARG A 3 -7.53 -38.45 5.26
N GLY A 4 -7.60 -37.67 4.19
CA GLY A 4 -6.72 -36.53 3.95
C GLY A 4 -7.32 -35.25 4.55
N ALA A 5 -6.47 -34.24 4.74
CA ALA A 5 -6.83 -32.82 4.64
C ALA A 5 -5.55 -31.97 4.62
N VAL A 6 -5.37 -31.31 3.47
CA VAL A 6 -4.51 -30.21 3.09
C VAL A 6 -4.17 -29.22 4.23
N VAL A 7 -2.89 -28.96 4.44
CA VAL A 7 -2.37 -27.66 4.90
C VAL A 7 -1.34 -27.26 3.84
N ASP A 8 -1.83 -26.57 2.82
CA ASP A 8 -1.04 -25.89 1.80
C ASP A 8 -1.93 -24.72 1.36
N GLY A 9 -1.63 -23.51 1.82
CA GLY A 9 -2.45 -22.33 1.52
C GLY A 9 -2.45 -21.17 2.53
N GLY A 10 -1.74 -21.24 3.66
CA GLY A 10 -1.58 -20.11 4.60
C GLY A 10 -0.26 -19.35 4.40
N GLY A 11 0.87 -20.05 4.60
CA GLY A 11 2.22 -19.50 4.42
C GLY A 11 2.70 -19.36 2.97
N MET A 12 1.83 -18.97 2.05
CA MET A 12 2.23 -18.39 0.75
C MET A 12 1.46 -17.11 0.51
N THR A 13 0.20 -17.08 0.94
CA THR A 13 -0.64 -15.89 0.95
C THR A 13 -0.15 -14.87 1.97
N ASP A 14 0.34 -15.31 3.13
CA ASP A 14 0.89 -14.41 4.17
C ASP A 14 2.16 -13.71 3.67
N GLU A 15 3.11 -14.43 3.05
CA GLU A 15 4.35 -13.86 2.52
C GLU A 15 4.10 -12.96 1.30
N ALA A 16 3.17 -13.35 0.42
CA ALA A 16 2.77 -12.50 -0.71
C ALA A 16 2.08 -11.21 -0.22
N GLN A 17 1.28 -11.31 0.84
CA GLN A 17 0.62 -10.15 1.45
C GLN A 17 1.62 -9.25 2.18
N GLN A 18 2.59 -9.82 2.90
CA GLN A 18 3.69 -9.05 3.50
C GLN A 18 4.52 -8.34 2.44
N ALA A 19 4.87 -9.03 1.34
CA ALA A 19 5.58 -8.41 0.23
C ALA A 19 4.76 -7.29 -0.44
N ALA A 20 3.44 -7.46 -0.54
CA ALA A 20 2.55 -6.43 -1.04
C ALA A 20 2.52 -5.20 -0.12
N VAL A 21 2.45 -5.40 1.20
CA VAL A 21 2.51 -4.30 2.18
C VAL A 21 3.86 -3.58 2.11
N GLU A 22 4.98 -4.30 2.04
CA GLU A 22 6.30 -3.69 1.91
C GLU A 22 6.46 -2.90 0.60
N ALA A 23 5.91 -3.41 -0.50
CA ALA A 23 5.95 -2.72 -1.78
C ALA A 23 5.05 -1.48 -1.79
N ALA A 24 3.84 -1.58 -1.24
CA ALA A 24 2.95 -0.44 -1.04
C ALA A 24 3.58 0.62 -0.13
N GLN A 25 4.26 0.21 0.96
CA GLN A 25 4.94 1.14 1.85
C GLN A 25 6.02 1.94 1.14
N ARG A 26 6.82 1.30 0.28
CA ARG A 26 7.82 2.02 -0.53
C ARG A 26 7.21 3.09 -1.42
N VAL A 27 6.06 2.79 -2.03
CA VAL A 27 5.34 3.76 -2.87
C VAL A 27 4.86 4.94 -2.04
N VAL A 28 4.28 4.67 -0.87
CA VAL A 28 3.82 5.72 0.05
C VAL A 28 4.98 6.60 0.49
N ASP A 29 6.12 6.02 0.88
CA ASP A 29 7.32 6.77 1.26
C ASP A 29 7.83 7.66 0.11
N GLU A 30 7.83 7.14 -1.12
CA GLU A 30 8.24 7.88 -2.32
C GLU A 30 7.29 9.06 -2.60
N VAL A 31 5.98 8.81 -2.59
CA VAL A 31 4.97 9.85 -2.82
C VAL A 31 5.02 10.92 -1.73
N SER A 32 5.14 10.51 -0.45
CA SER A 32 5.31 11.42 0.68
C SER A 32 6.57 12.27 0.58
N SER A 33 7.65 11.78 -0.04
CA SER A 33 8.88 12.57 -0.23
C SER A 33 8.71 13.75 -1.19
N TYR A 34 7.78 13.68 -2.14
CA TYR A 34 7.55 14.72 -3.15
C TYR A 34 6.29 15.56 -2.87
N GLN A 35 5.51 15.17 -1.85
CA GLN A 35 4.22 15.76 -1.53
C GLN A 35 4.29 17.27 -1.22
N TYR A 36 5.36 17.76 -0.58
CA TYR A 36 5.54 19.19 -0.29
C TYR A 36 5.52 20.09 -1.54
N SER A 37 5.80 19.51 -2.71
CA SER A 37 5.84 20.23 -3.99
C SER A 37 4.72 19.83 -4.95
N ALA A 38 3.83 18.90 -4.56
CA ALA A 38 2.81 18.33 -5.44
C ALA A 38 1.39 18.74 -5.03
N GLU A 39 0.50 18.90 -6.02
CA GLU A 39 -0.94 19.04 -5.78
C GLU A 39 -1.57 17.69 -5.41
N ASP A 40 -2.68 17.72 -4.67
CA ASP A 40 -3.31 16.52 -4.09
C ASP A 40 -3.77 15.54 -5.19
N SER A 41 -4.20 16.09 -6.32
CA SER A 41 -4.53 15.32 -7.54
C SER A 41 -3.33 14.54 -8.07
N THR A 42 -2.13 15.12 -7.99
CA THR A 42 -0.87 14.50 -8.42
C THR A 42 -0.44 13.43 -7.44
N ILE A 43 -0.62 13.67 -6.13
CA ILE A 43 -0.33 12.71 -5.07
C ILE A 43 -1.16 11.43 -5.26
N ALA A 44 -2.47 11.57 -5.48
CA ALA A 44 -3.36 10.44 -5.75
C ALA A 44 -2.91 9.65 -6.99
N GLN A 45 -2.60 10.35 -8.07
CA GLN A 45 -2.20 9.73 -9.32
C GLN A 45 -0.86 8.97 -9.19
N GLN A 46 0.13 9.54 -8.49
CA GLN A 46 1.42 8.88 -8.27
C GLN A 46 1.31 7.69 -7.32
N LEU A 47 0.45 7.76 -6.30
CA LEU A 47 0.16 6.62 -5.43
C LEU A 47 -0.41 5.46 -6.25
N ASP A 48 -1.44 5.71 -7.06
CA ASP A 48 -2.05 4.69 -7.91
C ASP A 48 -1.05 4.12 -8.94
N GLU A 49 -0.25 4.99 -9.56
CA GLU A 49 0.75 4.56 -10.53
C GLU A 49 1.86 3.71 -9.89
N GLY A 50 2.33 4.10 -8.71
CA GLY A 50 3.32 3.33 -7.95
C GLY A 50 2.79 1.97 -7.49
N LEU A 51 1.56 1.93 -6.98
CA LEU A 51 0.89 0.69 -6.59
C LEU A 51 0.72 -0.25 -7.80
N SER A 52 0.29 0.30 -8.94
CA SER A 52 0.16 -0.47 -10.18
C SER A 52 1.51 -1.02 -10.68
N LYS A 53 2.58 -0.20 -10.66
CA LYS A 53 3.94 -0.64 -10.99
C LYS A 53 4.44 -1.75 -10.06
N ALA A 54 4.09 -1.66 -8.78
CA ALA A 54 4.39 -2.67 -7.77
C ALA A 54 3.55 -3.95 -7.90
N ARG A 55 2.51 -3.94 -8.75
CA ARG A 55 1.46 -4.99 -8.81
C ARG A 55 0.84 -5.22 -7.45
N VAL A 56 0.49 -4.13 -6.78
CA VAL A 56 -0.19 -4.13 -5.49
C VAL A 56 -1.42 -3.26 -5.59
N SER A 57 -2.46 -3.62 -4.86
CA SER A 57 -3.66 -2.82 -4.70
C SER A 57 -3.93 -2.59 -3.22
N LEU A 58 -4.45 -1.39 -2.91
CA LEU A 58 -5.00 -1.05 -1.61
C LEU A 58 -6.51 -1.07 -1.72
N ASP A 59 -7.18 -1.49 -0.64
CA ASP A 59 -8.62 -1.28 -0.52
C ASP A 59 -8.95 0.22 -0.55
N ASP A 60 -10.14 0.57 -1.05
CA ASP A 60 -10.56 1.97 -1.19
C ASP A 60 -10.51 2.74 0.14
N ASP A 61 -10.86 2.08 1.25
CA ASP A 61 -10.79 2.66 2.59
C ASP A 61 -9.33 2.97 3.01
N GLU A 62 -8.41 2.02 2.78
CA GLU A 62 -7.00 2.20 3.12
C GLU A 62 -6.35 3.25 2.22
N ARG A 63 -6.65 3.24 0.92
CA ARG A 63 -6.20 4.26 -0.03
C ARG A 63 -6.68 5.65 0.37
N THR A 64 -7.95 5.79 0.73
CA THR A 64 -8.53 7.07 1.17
C THR A 64 -7.85 7.56 2.44
N ARG A 65 -7.59 6.66 3.39
CA ARG A 65 -6.88 6.98 4.64
C ARG A 65 -5.45 7.46 4.37
N ILE A 66 -4.70 6.70 3.56
CA ILE A 66 -3.32 7.04 3.18
C ILE A 66 -3.29 8.41 2.51
N LEU A 67 -4.19 8.69 1.56
CA LEU A 67 -4.22 9.98 0.87
C LEU A 67 -4.52 11.15 1.82
N ALA A 68 -5.48 10.98 2.74
CA ALA A 68 -5.78 12.00 3.74
C ALA A 68 -4.59 12.26 4.68
N GLU A 69 -3.86 11.20 5.09
CA GLU A 69 -2.66 11.36 5.92
C GLU A 69 -1.50 12.02 5.15
N ILE A 70 -1.28 11.68 3.87
CA ILE A 70 -0.26 12.35 3.04
C ILE A 70 -0.58 13.84 2.86
N ASP A 71 -1.86 14.19 2.70
CA ASP A 71 -2.31 15.57 2.60
C ASP A 71 -2.07 16.35 3.90
N ASP A 72 -2.48 15.79 5.04
CA ASP A 72 -2.31 16.38 6.38
C ASP A 72 -0.82 16.60 6.74
N MET A 73 0.08 15.72 6.29
CA MET A 73 1.53 15.89 6.42
C MET A 73 2.09 17.16 5.73
N LYS A 74 1.31 17.84 4.87
CA LYS A 74 1.79 19.10 4.28
C LYS A 74 1.91 20.17 5.34
N ASP A 75 1.05 20.15 6.34
CA ASP A 75 0.97 21.14 7.39
C ASP A 75 1.87 20.79 8.60
N GLU A 76 1.97 19.50 8.92
CA GLU A 76 2.77 19.00 10.03
C GLU A 76 3.93 18.16 9.49
N GLN A 77 5.19 18.49 9.84
CA GLN A 77 6.40 17.75 9.43
C GLN A 77 6.40 16.32 10.03
N SER A 78 5.53 15.48 9.51
CA SER A 78 5.20 14.15 9.98
C SER A 78 5.85 13.10 9.09
N SER A 79 5.96 11.88 9.59
CA SER A 79 6.49 10.75 8.82
C SER A 79 5.44 10.24 7.83
N ALA A 80 5.87 9.61 6.74
CA ALA A 80 4.99 8.98 5.76
C ALA A 80 3.99 8.02 6.45
N PRO A 81 2.72 7.96 5.99
CA PRO A 81 1.73 7.11 6.62
C PRO A 81 2.06 5.64 6.39
N GLN A 82 1.61 4.81 7.33
CA GLN A 82 1.86 3.38 7.27
C GLN A 82 0.72 2.63 6.60
N VAL A 83 1.09 1.78 5.64
CA VAL A 83 0.19 0.83 4.98
C VAL A 83 -0.10 -0.31 5.94
N ARG A 84 -1.37 -0.48 6.31
CA ARG A 84 -1.83 -1.55 7.20
C ARG A 84 -2.23 -2.80 6.46
N SER A 85 -2.68 -2.67 5.21
CA SER A 85 -3.22 -3.78 4.43
C SER A 85 -3.05 -3.49 2.95
N ALA A 86 -2.52 -4.47 2.22
CA ALA A 86 -2.36 -4.41 0.78
C ALA A 86 -2.51 -5.81 0.20
N THR A 87 -2.99 -5.91 -1.03
CA THR A 87 -3.15 -7.18 -1.73
C THR A 87 -2.32 -7.18 -3.02
N PRO A 88 -1.70 -8.31 -3.38
CA PRO A 88 -1.12 -8.46 -4.71
C PRO A 88 -2.19 -8.24 -5.78
N ALA A 89 -1.91 -7.40 -6.76
CA ALA A 89 -2.74 -7.23 -7.95
C ALA A 89 -2.30 -8.24 -9.03
N GLU A 90 -3.26 -8.94 -9.63
CA GLU A 90 -3.03 -9.93 -10.70
C GLU A 90 -2.65 -9.30 -12.05
#